data_AF-A0A5D0UX19-F1
#
_entry.id   AF-A0A5D0UX19-F1
#
_cell.length_a   1.000
_cell.length_b   1.000
_cell.length_c   1.000
_cell.angle_alpha   90.00
_cell.angle_beta   90.00
_cell.angle_gamma   90.00
#
_symmetry.space_group_name_H-M   'P 1'
#
loop_
_entity.id
_entity.type
_entity.pdbx_description
1 polymer ?
#
loop_
_entity_poly.entity_id
_entity_poly.type
_entity_poly.pdbx_seq_one_letter_code
_entity_poly.pdbx_strand_id
1 'polypeptide(L)'
;MSAAELERAVELLVRQVGHWQQPRWSAVAAGGNVSRADLVHKLVQEIANLAADAEGEPRREVPRLGNDLVLPDQLRVVAADLVAAAPPEPVLAEAVTAVAGTRSAL
;
A
#
# COMPACT_ATOMS: atom_id res chain seq x y z
N MET A 1 -10.62 -13.24 -5.14
CA MET A 1 -9.25 -12.71 -5.09
C MET A 1 -8.49 -13.35 -3.94
N SER A 2 -7.27 -13.80 -4.17
CA SER A 2 -6.44 -14.60 -3.26
C SER A 2 -5.27 -13.79 -2.68
N ALA A 3 -4.65 -14.29 -1.61
CA ALA A 3 -3.43 -13.71 -1.05
C ALA A 3 -2.30 -13.61 -2.09
N ALA A 4 -2.15 -14.62 -2.95
CA ALA A 4 -1.16 -14.61 -4.03
C ALA A 4 -1.40 -13.47 -5.06
N GLU A 5 -2.66 -13.11 -5.32
CA GLU A 5 -2.98 -11.98 -6.20
C GLU A 5 -2.64 -10.63 -5.55
N LEU A 6 -2.84 -10.50 -4.24
CA LEU A 6 -2.40 -9.33 -3.47
C LEU A 6 -0.87 -9.20 -3.47
N GLU A 7 -0.16 -10.28 -3.14
CA GLU A 7 1.31 -10.32 -3.16
C GLU A 7 1.84 -9.92 -4.54
N ARG A 8 1.24 -10.44 -5.61
CA ARG A 8 1.61 -10.08 -6.98
C ARG A 8 1.35 -8.61 -7.29
N ALA A 9 0.21 -8.07 -6.88
CA ALA A 9 -0.12 -6.66 -7.10
C ALA A 9 0.88 -5.74 -6.38
N VAL A 10 1.23 -6.07 -5.14
CA VAL A 10 2.22 -5.33 -4.33
C VAL A 10 3.59 -5.41 -4.99
N GLU A 11 4.03 -6.59 -5.43
CA GLU A 11 5.32 -6.76 -6.11
C GLU A 11 5.43 -5.88 -7.36
N LEU A 12 4.37 -5.79 -8.16
CA LEU A 12 4.33 -4.93 -9.36
C LEU A 12 4.45 -3.45 -9.01
N LEU A 13 3.73 -2.97 -7.99
CA LEU A 13 3.85 -1.59 -7.53
C LEU A 13 5.28 -1.33 -7.03
N VAL A 14 5.82 -2.20 -6.19
CA VAL A 14 7.16 -2.02 -5.63
C VAL A 14 8.23 -2.03 -6.72
N ARG A 15 8.15 -2.91 -7.73
CA ARG A 15 9.08 -2.87 -8.88
C ARG A 15 9.02 -1.54 -9.63
N GLN A 16 7.85 -0.92 -9.75
CA GLN A 16 7.68 0.38 -10.41
C GLN A 16 8.30 1.54 -9.62
N VAL A 17 8.26 1.50 -8.29
CA VAL A 17 8.70 2.63 -7.45
C VAL A 17 10.03 2.40 -6.73
N GLY A 18 10.53 1.17 -6.65
CA GLY A 18 11.68 0.81 -5.82
C GLY A 18 13.00 1.48 -6.23
N HIS A 19 13.09 1.96 -7.47
CA HIS A 19 14.22 2.74 -7.98
C HIS A 19 14.01 4.27 -7.91
N TRP A 20 12.88 4.75 -7.39
CA TRP A 20 12.59 6.18 -7.34
C TRP A 20 13.45 6.89 -6.30
N GLN A 21 13.84 8.11 -6.64
CA GLN A 21 14.53 9.05 -5.76
C GLN A 21 13.57 10.13 -5.28
N GLN A 22 13.97 10.90 -4.26
CA GLN A 22 13.12 11.89 -3.59
C GLN A 22 12.36 12.84 -4.55
N PRO A 23 12.97 13.40 -5.63
CA PRO A 23 12.24 14.30 -6.54
C PRO A 23 11.05 13.64 -7.25
N ARG A 24 11.12 12.33 -7.47
CA ARG A 24 10.03 11.59 -8.12
C ARG A 24 8.90 11.28 -7.14
N TRP A 25 9.23 11.04 -5.88
CA TRP A 25 8.29 10.87 -4.78
C TRP A 25 7.52 12.16 -4.46
N SER A 26 8.19 13.32 -4.50
CA SER A 26 7.57 14.62 -4.26
C SER A 26 6.70 15.12 -5.42
N ALA A 27 6.80 14.52 -6.61
CA ALA A 27 5.99 14.92 -7.75
C ALA A 27 4.51 14.56 -7.55
N VAL A 28 3.64 15.36 -8.17
CA VAL A 28 2.17 15.18 -8.10
C VAL A 28 1.77 13.87 -8.79
N ALA A 29 0.90 13.10 -8.15
CA ALA A 29 0.32 11.88 -8.72
C ALA A 29 -0.69 12.23 -9.84
N ALA A 30 -0.86 11.33 -10.81
CA ALA A 30 -1.77 11.56 -11.92
C ALA A 30 -3.22 11.73 -11.43
N GLY A 31 -3.93 12.73 -11.97
CA GLY A 31 -5.35 12.94 -11.67
C GLY A 31 -5.67 13.50 -10.29
N GLY A 32 -4.67 13.95 -9.52
CA GLY A 32 -4.86 14.49 -8.17
C GLY A 32 -4.05 15.75 -7.87
N ASN A 33 -4.10 16.17 -6.62
CA ASN A 33 -3.40 17.33 -6.06
C ASN A 33 -2.44 16.95 -4.91
N VAL A 34 -2.15 15.66 -4.73
CA VAL A 34 -1.26 15.12 -3.69
C VAL A 34 0.05 14.61 -4.30
N SER A 35 1.11 14.54 -3.49
CA SER A 35 2.34 13.92 -3.93
C SER A 35 2.16 12.41 -4.12
N ARG A 36 2.99 11.80 -4.97
CA ARG A 36 3.05 10.34 -5.11
C ARG A 36 3.37 9.65 -3.78
N ALA A 37 4.17 10.30 -2.95
CA ALA A 37 4.53 9.78 -1.63
C ALA A 37 3.34 9.77 -0.66
N ASP A 38 2.49 10.79 -0.69
CA ASP A 38 1.25 10.83 0.11
C ASP A 38 0.26 9.77 -0.37
N LEU A 39 0.15 9.60 -1.70
CA LEU A 39 -0.72 8.59 -2.27
C LEU A 39 -0.32 7.17 -1.84
N VAL A 40 0.97 6.84 -1.86
CA VAL A 40 1.45 5.53 -1.39
C VAL A 40 1.35 5.39 0.13
N HIS A 41 1.53 6.47 0.91
CA HIS A 41 1.28 6.42 2.36
C HIS A 41 -0.15 6.07 2.68
N LYS A 42 -1.08 6.70 1.97
CA LYS A 42 -2.51 6.45 2.13
C LYS A 42 -2.83 4.99 1.84
N LEU A 43 -2.26 4.42 0.77
CA LEU A 43 -2.37 2.99 0.49
C LEU A 43 -1.82 2.14 1.64
N VAL A 44 -0.63 2.47 2.17
CA VAL A 44 -0.04 1.76 3.33
C VAL A 44 -1.00 1.78 4.52
N GLN A 45 -1.59 2.94 4.83
CA GLN A 45 -2.56 3.07 5.92
C GLN A 45 -3.85 2.27 5.65
N GLU A 46 -4.35 2.29 4.42
CA GLU A 46 -5.54 1.53 4.02
C GLU A 46 -5.33 0.02 4.20
N ILE A 47 -4.20 -0.51 3.74
CA ILE A 47 -3.88 -1.94 3.93
C ILE A 47 -3.71 -2.29 5.41
N ALA A 48 -3.05 -1.44 6.20
CA ALA A 48 -2.92 -1.65 7.65
C ALA A 48 -4.28 -1.64 8.37
N ASN A 49 -5.22 -0.80 7.94
CA ASN A 49 -6.57 -0.78 8.48
C ASN A 49 -7.32 -2.09 8.17
N LEU A 50 -7.20 -2.60 6.94
CA LEU A 50 -7.79 -3.89 6.57
C LEU A 50 -7.21 -5.04 7.40
N ALA A 51 -5.90 -5.01 7.70
CA ALA A 51 -5.27 -6.01 8.55
C ALA A 51 -5.83 -5.95 9.99
N ALA A 52 -5.88 -4.75 10.58
CA ALA A 52 -6.44 -4.56 11.91
C ALA A 52 -7.91 -5.01 12.00
N ASP A 53 -8.71 -4.69 10.99
CA ASP A 53 -10.12 -5.11 10.93
C ASP A 53 -10.27 -6.63 10.84
N ALA A 54 -9.40 -7.30 10.07
CA ALA A 54 -9.39 -8.76 9.95
C ALA A 54 -8.97 -9.46 11.25
N GLU A 55 -8.06 -8.84 12.02
CA GLU A 55 -7.62 -9.34 13.33
C GLU A 55 -8.59 -8.99 14.47
N GLY A 56 -9.55 -8.10 14.24
CA GLY A 56 -10.43 -7.56 15.29
C GLY A 56 -9.71 -6.59 16.23
N GLU A 57 -8.61 -5.99 15.79
CA GLU A 57 -7.78 -5.06 16.53
C GLU A 57 -8.15 -3.59 16.23
N PRO A 58 -7.87 -2.64 17.14
CA PRO A 58 -8.05 -1.23 16.85
C PRO A 58 -7.15 -0.78 15.70
N ARG A 59 -7.70 -0.02 14.75
CA ARG A 59 -6.92 0.68 13.72
C ARG A 59 -5.93 1.66 14.35
N ARG A 60 -4.69 1.67 13.87
CA ARG A 60 -3.61 2.55 14.33
C ARG A 60 -3.03 3.29 13.14
N GLU A 61 -2.57 4.52 13.37
CA GLU A 61 -1.84 5.26 12.34
C GLU A 61 -0.49 4.60 12.05
N VAL A 62 -0.18 4.39 10.77
CA VAL A 62 1.12 3.94 10.31
C VAL A 62 2.07 5.13 10.29
N PRO A 63 3.16 5.12 11.07
CA PRO A 63 4.09 6.24 11.12
C PRO A 63 4.65 6.58 9.74
N ARG A 64 4.71 7.89 9.44
CA ARG A 64 5.51 8.39 8.33
C ARG A 64 6.97 8.44 8.76
N LEU A 65 7.79 7.59 8.18
CA LEU A 65 9.23 7.54 8.48
C LEU A 65 9.97 8.73 7.86
N GLY A 66 11.22 8.96 8.26
CA GLY A 66 11.96 10.19 7.95
C GLY A 66 12.30 10.44 6.48
N ASN A 67 11.97 9.54 5.56
CA ASN A 67 12.04 9.75 4.12
C ASN A 67 11.08 8.81 3.38
N ASP A 68 10.78 9.13 2.12
CA ASP A 68 9.75 8.43 1.34
C ASP A 68 10.28 7.17 0.61
N LEU A 69 11.60 6.94 0.64
CA LEU A 69 12.23 5.80 -0.03
C LEU A 69 11.86 4.46 0.64
N VAL A 70 11.40 4.51 1.89
CA VAL A 70 10.98 3.36 2.69
C VAL A 70 9.52 2.94 2.47
N LEU A 71 8.72 3.75 1.75
CA LEU A 71 7.31 3.44 1.50
C LEU A 71 7.07 2.08 0.83
N PRO A 72 7.91 1.61 -0.13
CA PRO A 72 7.74 0.28 -0.72
C PRO A 72 7.96 -0.84 0.31
N ASP A 73 8.83 -0.62 1.29
CA ASP A 73 9.07 -1.60 2.36
C ASP A 73 7.93 -1.58 3.39
N GLN A 74 7.44 -0.39 3.77
CA GLN A 74 6.23 -0.28 4.61
C GLN A 74 5.03 -0.98 3.96
N LEU A 75 4.83 -0.83 2.64
CA LEU A 75 3.76 -1.50 1.92
C LEU A 75 3.90 -3.03 1.97
N ARG A 76 5.12 -3.58 1.84
CA ARG A 76 5.34 -5.03 1.96
C ARG A 76 5.00 -5.54 3.35
N VAL A 77 5.37 -4.80 4.40
CA VAL A 77 5.08 -5.18 5.79
C VAL A 77 3.57 -5.26 6.00
N VAL A 78 2.84 -4.19 5.74
CA VAL A 78 1.38 -4.16 5.99
C VAL A 78 0.61 -5.14 5.09
N ALA A 79 1.10 -5.42 3.88
CA ALA A 79 0.50 -6.44 3.02
C ALA A 79 0.76 -7.87 3.56
N ALA A 80 1.95 -8.13 4.09
CA ALA A 80 2.25 -9.41 4.76
C ALA A 80 1.40 -9.58 6.02
N ASP A 81 1.22 -8.50 6.81
CA ASP A 81 0.34 -8.49 7.98
C ASP A 81 -1.11 -8.80 7.58
N LEU A 82 -1.62 -8.16 6.51
CA LEU A 82 -2.95 -8.46 5.98
C LEU A 82 -3.06 -9.93 5.53
N VAL A 83 -2.06 -10.50 4.87
CA VAL A 83 -2.09 -11.93 4.49
C VAL A 83 -2.07 -12.83 5.73
N ALA A 84 -1.28 -12.49 6.74
CA ALA A 84 -1.17 -13.24 8.00
C ALA A 84 -2.48 -13.22 8.81
N ALA A 85 -3.24 -12.13 8.74
CA ALA A 85 -4.57 -11.99 9.34
C ALA A 85 -5.64 -12.89 8.72
N ALA A 86 -5.32 -13.59 7.61
CA ALA A 86 -6.22 -14.50 6.89
C ALA A 86 -7.61 -13.89 6.59
N PRO A 87 -7.67 -12.70 5.94
CA PRO A 87 -8.91 -11.98 5.68
C PRO A 87 -9.81 -12.75 4.71
N PRO A 88 -11.12 -12.48 4.74
CA PRO A 88 -12.03 -13.08 3.77
C PRO A 88 -11.78 -12.53 2.35
N GLU A 89 -12.19 -13.31 1.35
CA GLU A 89 -11.98 -12.99 -0.08
C GLU A 89 -12.38 -11.57 -0.51
N PRO A 90 -13.50 -10.97 -0.03
CA PRO A 90 -13.87 -9.60 -0.39
C PRO A 90 -12.85 -8.55 0.06
N VAL A 91 -12.22 -8.74 1.21
CA VAL A 91 -11.18 -7.84 1.75
C VAL A 91 -9.91 -7.94 0.92
N LEU A 92 -9.54 -9.15 0.48
CA LEU A 92 -8.43 -9.33 -0.47
C LEU A 92 -8.72 -8.65 -1.80
N ALA A 93 -9.96 -8.70 -2.29
CA ALA A 93 -10.36 -8.03 -3.52
C ALA A 93 -10.28 -6.49 -3.42
N GLU A 94 -10.70 -5.94 -2.27
CA GLU A 94 -10.55 -4.51 -1.96
C GLU A 94 -9.07 -4.11 -1.95
N ALA A 95 -8.22 -4.84 -1.24
CA ALA A 95 -6.78 -4.59 -1.16
C ALA A 95 -6.11 -4.62 -2.55
N VAL A 96 -6.40 -5.64 -3.37
CA VAL A 96 -5.87 -5.74 -4.74
C VAL A 96 -6.31 -4.55 -5.59
N THR A 97 -7.58 -4.13 -5.45
CA THR A 97 -8.13 -2.98 -6.19
C THR A 97 -7.44 -1.68 -5.77
N ALA A 98 -7.23 -1.47 -4.47
CA ALA A 98 -6.52 -0.30 -3.95
C ALA A 98 -5.08 -0.23 -4.48
N VAL A 99 -4.33 -1.34 -4.39
CA VAL A 99 -2.95 -1.41 -4.91
C VAL A 99 -2.90 -1.15 -6.41
N ALA A 100 -3.78 -1.76 -7.20
CA ALA A 100 -3.82 -1.58 -8.65
C ALA A 100 -4.23 -0.14 -9.04
N GLY A 101 -5.17 0.45 -8.30
CA GLY A 101 -5.60 1.84 -8.46
C GLY A 101 -4.46 2.82 -8.19
N THR A 102 -3.78 2.68 -7.04
CA THR A 102 -2.59 3.47 -6.72
C THR A 102 -1.52 3.32 -7.79
N ARG A 103 -1.18 2.08 -8.18
CA ARG A 103 -0.17 1.83 -9.22
C ARG A 103 -0.46 2.56 -10.52
N SER A 104 -1.73 2.62 -10.93
CA SER A 104 -2.15 3.26 -12.17
C SER A 104 -2.10 4.79 -12.11
N ALA A 105 -2.09 5.38 -10.92
CA ALA A 105 -1.99 6.83 -10.69
C ALA A 105 -0.56 7.35 -10.48
N LEU A 106 0.45 6.47 -10.45
CA LEU A 106 1.86 6.79 -10.17
C LEU A 106 2.70 7.02 -11.44
#